data_AF-A0A6G2IKY2-F1
#
_entry.id   AF-A0A6G2IKY2-F1
#
_cell.length_a   1.000
_cell.length_b   1.000
_cell.length_c   1.000
_cell.angle_alpha   90.00
_cell.angle_beta   90.00
_cell.angle_gamma   90.00
#
_symmetry.space_group_name_H-M   'P 1'
#
loop_
_entity.id
_entity.type
_entity.pdbx_description
1 polymer ?
#
loop_
_entity_poly.entity_id
_entity_poly.type
_entity_poly.pdbx_seq_one_letter_code
_entity_poly.pdbx_strand_id
1 'polypeptide(L)' 'MSATAVEGVLRVEKGHAEPEEVAAITAVLLACAATRAAAGPDERPHKAGWRSRVFQAPHSWRG' A
#
# COMPACT_ATOMS: atom_id res chain seq x y z
N MET A 1 10.06 -25.02 7.34
CA MET A 1 10.41 -23.61 7.09
C MET A 1 9.11 -22.83 7.19
N SER A 2 8.97 -22.08 8.27
CA SER A 2 7.69 -21.64 8.81
C SER A 2 7.01 -20.60 7.92
N ALA A 3 5.75 -20.86 7.55
CA ALA A 3 4.89 -19.96 6.79
C ALA A 3 4.39 -18.74 7.59
N THR A 4 4.82 -18.58 8.85
CA THR A 4 4.33 -17.57 9.80
C THR A 4 4.74 -16.13 9.47
N ALA A 5 5.71 -15.88 8.59
CA ALA A 5 6.06 -14.53 8.18
C ALA A 5 5.02 -13.90 7.23
N VAL A 6 4.24 -14.71 6.50
CA VAL A 6 3.31 -14.22 5.48
C VAL A 6 1.94 -13.87 6.06
N GLU A 7 1.52 -14.52 7.16
CA GLU A 7 0.20 -14.29 7.79
C GLU A 7 -0.02 -12.85 8.29
N GLY A 8 1.03 -12.03 8.38
CA GLY A 8 0.93 -10.61 8.76
C GLY A 8 1.09 -9.61 7.61
N VAL A 9 1.37 -10.03 6.37
CA VAL A 9 1.75 -9.11 5.29
C VAL A 9 0.52 -8.48 4.62
N LEU A 10 -0.55 -9.26 4.43
CA LEU A 10 -1.80 -8.84 3.80
C LEU A 10 -2.98 -9.43 4.56
N ARG A 11 -3.99 -8.60 4.81
CA ARG A 11 -5.26 -9.01 5.41
C ARG A 11 -6.41 -8.73 4.46
N VAL A 12 -7.26 -9.72 4.25
CA VAL A 12 -8.51 -9.58 3.50
C VAL A 12 -9.63 -9.27 4.48
N GLU A 13 -10.22 -8.07 4.39
CA GLU A 13 -11.29 -7.65 5.31
C GLU A 13 -12.67 -8.18 4.92
N LYS A 14 -12.87 -8.49 3.63
CA LYS A 14 -14.12 -9.05 3.09
C LYS A 14 -13.83 -9.93 1.89
N GLY A 15 -14.59 -11.02 1.77
CA GLY A 15 -14.45 -11.99 0.68
C GLY A 15 -13.25 -12.93 0.85
N HIS A 16 -12.99 -13.71 -0.19
CA HIS A 16 -11.76 -14.50 -0.33
C HIS A 16 -10.98 -13.95 -1.51
N ALA A 17 -9.65 -13.97 -1.42
CA ALA A 17 -8.79 -13.61 -2.52
C ALA A 17 -8.23 -14.89 -3.13
N GLU A 18 -8.44 -15.07 -4.43
CA GLU A 18 -7.84 -16.19 -5.14
C GLU A 18 -6.31 -16.02 -5.21
N PRO A 19 -5.54 -17.11 -5.35
CA PRO A 19 -4.08 -17.06 -5.38
C PRO A 19 -3.52 -16.06 -6.42
N GLU A 20 -4.18 -15.95 -7.58
CA GLU A 20 -3.84 -15.04 -8.66
C GLU A 20 -3.99 -13.57 -8.26
N GLU A 21 -5.00 -13.24 -7.46
CA GLU A 21 -5.25 -11.88 -6.99
C GLU A 21 -4.19 -11.45 -5.97
N VAL A 22 -3.83 -12.36 -5.05
CA VAL A 22 -2.72 -12.14 -4.09
C VAL A 22 -1.39 -11.95 -4.82
N ALA A 23 -1.14 -12.76 -5.87
CA ALA A 23 0.05 -12.63 -6.70
C ALA A 23 0.09 -11.28 -7.44
N ALA A 24 -1.04 -10.83 -7.99
CA ALA A 24 -1.15 -9.55 -8.68
C ALA A 24 -0.86 -8.37 -7.73
N ILE A 25 -1.45 -8.37 -6.54
CA ILE A 25 -1.18 -7.32 -5.52
C ILE A 25 0.30 -7.33 -5.12
N THR A 26 0.88 -8.51 -4.92
CA THR A 26 2.31 -8.65 -4.60
C THR A 26 3.19 -8.06 -5.70
N ALA A 27 2.90 -8.37 -6.97
CA ALA A 27 3.65 -7.82 -8.10
C ALA A 27 3.58 -6.29 -8.16
N VAL A 28 2.41 -5.70 -7.90
CA VAL A 28 2.24 -4.24 -7.84
C VAL A 28 3.05 -3.64 -6.70
N LEU A 29 2.99 -4.22 -5.49
CA LEU A 29 3.74 -3.73 -4.34
C LEU A 29 5.26 -3.78 -4.58
N LEU A 30 5.75 -4.85 -5.20
CA LEU A 30 7.16 -4.98 -5.57
C LEU A 30 7.56 -3.94 -6.63
N ALA A 31 6.73 -3.71 -7.64
CA ALA A 31 6.97 -2.69 -8.65
C ALA A 31 7.04 -1.29 -8.02
N CYS A 32 6.08 -0.94 -7.16
CA CYS A 32 6.09 0.33 -6.43
C CYS A 32 7.33 0.49 -5.54
N ALA A 33 7.75 -0.58 -4.85
CA ALA A 33 8.96 -0.56 -4.03
C ALA A 33 10.22 -0.33 -4.87
N ALA A 34 10.31 -0.98 -6.04
CA ALA A 34 11.41 -0.79 -6.97
C ALA A 34 11.46 0.66 -7.51
N THR A 35 10.32 1.24 -7.89
CA THR A 35 10.24 2.64 -8.30
C THR A 35 10.70 3.58 -7.20
N ARG A 36 10.27 3.36 -5.95
CA ARG A 36 10.69 4.17 -4.81
C ARG A 36 12.19 4.03 -4.49
N ALA A 37 12.77 2.85 -4.68
CA ALA A 37 14.20 2.64 -4.48
C ALA A 37 15.04 3.34 -5.56
N ALA A 38 14.50 3.49 -6.77
CA ALA A 38 15.14 4.23 -7.86
C ALA A 38 15.01 5.75 -7.71
N ALA A 39 13.94 6.23 -7.08
CA ALA A 39 13.77 7.63 -6.72
C ALA A 39 14.79 8.02 -5.64
N GLY A 40 15.69 8.96 -5.95
CA GLY A 40 16.69 9.47 -5.01
C GLY A 40 16.06 10.17 -3.79
N PRO A 41 16.86 10.49 -2.76
CA PRO A 41 16.38 10.97 -1.45
C PRO A 41 15.59 12.29 -1.44
N ASP A 42 15.41 12.96 -2.59
CA ASP A 42 14.82 14.29 -2.69
C ASP A 42 13.52 14.37 -3.50
N GLU A 43 12.93 13.23 -3.89
CA GLU A 43 11.54 13.22 -4.37
C GLU A 43 10.58 13.40 -3.17
N ARG A 44 10.56 14.64 -2.65
CA ARG A 44 9.48 15.08 -1.76
C ARG A 44 8.17 14.81 -2.48
N PRO A 45 7.24 14.01 -1.92
CA PRO A 45 5.97 13.78 -2.56
C PRO A 45 5.30 15.14 -2.77
N HIS A 46 5.17 15.52 -4.04
CA HIS A 46 4.43 16.72 -4.40
C HIS A 46 3.04 16.56 -3.79
N LYS A 47 2.61 17.53 -2.97
CA LYS A 47 1.25 17.52 -2.44
C LYS A 47 0.32 17.49 -3.64
N ALA A 48 -0.33 16.35 -3.84
CA ALA A 48 -1.20 16.17 -4.97
C ALA A 48 -2.28 17.26 -4.92
N GLY A 49 -2.47 18.00 -6.02
CA GLY A 49 -3.24 19.26 -6.04
C GLY A 49 -4.72 19.13 -5.62
N TRP A 50 -5.23 17.89 -5.52
CA TRP A 50 -6.56 17.56 -5.03
C TRP A 50 -6.67 17.52 -3.49
N ARG A 51 -5.55 17.66 -2.75
CA ARG A 51 -5.53 17.82 -1.29
C ARG A 51 -5.96 19.26 -0.93
N SER A 52 -7.26 19.55 -0.98
CA SER A 52 -7.81 20.82 -0.49
C SER A 52 -7.85 20.83 1.05
N ARG A 53 -7.47 21.94 1.69
CA ARG A 53 -7.55 22.10 3.17
C ARG A 53 -8.98 22.10 3.72
N VAL A 54 -9.98 22.20 2.83
CA VAL A 54 -11.40 22.31 3.17
C VAL A 54 -12.10 20.97 3.38
N PHE A 55 -11.46 19.84 3.00
CA PHE A 55 -11.99 18.51 3.31
C PHE A 55 -10.99 17.74 4.20
N GLN A 56 -11.19 17.85 5.51
CA GLN A 56 -10.53 16.99 6.50
C GLN A 56 -11.20 15.62 6.43
N ALA A 57 -10.45 14.58 6.04
CA ALA A 57 -10.95 13.22 6.11
C ALA A 57 -11.34 12.88 7.57
N PRO A 58 -12.44 12.16 7.80
CA PRO A 58 -12.85 11.75 9.14
C PRO A 58 -11.68 11.07 9.85
N HIS A 59 -11.39 11.52 11.07
CA HIS A 59 -10.29 11.06 11.93
C HIS A 59 -10.50 9.63 12.46
N SER A 60 -11.52 8.94 11.92
CA SER A 60 -11.90 7.56 12.27
C SER A 60 -10.91 6.50 11.82
N TRP A 61 -9.88 6.87 11.07
CA TRP A 61 -8.84 5.94 10.56
C TRP A 61 -7.52 6.06 11.35
N ARG A 62 -7.50 6.83 12.45
CA ARG A 62 -6.36 6.93 13.38
C ARG A 62 -6.65 6.28 14.74
N GLY A 63 -7.50 5.24 14.74
CA GLY A 63 -7.72 4.35 15.89
C GLY A 63 -6.92 3.06 15.73
#